data_AF-A0A5C4XGV9-F1
#
_entry.id   AF-A0A5C4XGV9-F1
#
_cell.length_a   1.000
_cell.length_b   1.000
_cell.length_c   1.000
_cell.angle_alpha   90.00
_cell.angle_beta   90.00
_cell.angle_gamma   90.00
#
_symmetry.space_group_name_H-M   'P 1'
#
loop_
_entity.id
_entity.type
_entity.pdbx_description
1 polymer ?
#
loop_
_entity_poly.entity_id
_entity_poly.type
_entity_poly.pdbx_seq_one_letter_code
_entity_poly.pdbx_strand_id
1 'polypeptide(L)'
;MLKMPVNLPQKPPTDPRLLTLLGHIAESSGRLCLSEDEYEFLEEESFFQDAARKNLISIDHGGEWSSGAVIAITRQGRLMIGYPEPENIWKRLEVLFRRRTGGADG
;
A
#
# COMPACT_ATOMS: atom_id res chain seq x y z
N MET A 1 0.34 -3.47 -45.84
CA MET A 1 0.16 -3.83 -44.41
C MET A 1 -0.63 -2.71 -43.74
N LEU A 2 -1.87 -2.97 -43.36
CA LEU A 2 -2.70 -2.04 -42.58
C LEU A 2 -2.17 -1.98 -41.15
N LYS A 3 -1.58 -0.85 -40.77
CA LYS A 3 -1.09 -0.59 -39.41
C LYS A 3 -2.29 -0.22 -38.57
N MET A 4 -2.93 -1.20 -37.93
CA MET A 4 -4.04 -0.91 -37.01
C MET A 4 -3.49 -0.09 -35.83
N PRO A 5 -4.08 1.07 -35.50
CA PRO A 5 -3.67 1.84 -34.34
C PRO A 5 -3.97 1.04 -33.08
N VAL A 6 -2.94 0.78 -32.29
CA VAL A 6 -3.07 0.14 -30.99
C VAL A 6 -3.78 1.13 -30.06
N ASN A 7 -5.05 0.89 -29.79
CA ASN A 7 -5.79 1.60 -28.76
C ASN A 7 -5.32 1.09 -27.39
N LEU A 8 -4.35 1.79 -26.79
CA LEU A 8 -4.00 1.55 -25.39
C LEU A 8 -5.13 2.08 -24.51
N PRO A 9 -5.55 1.35 -23.48
CA PRO A 9 -6.52 1.84 -22.51
C PRO A 9 -5.96 3.12 -21.89
N GLN A 10 -6.64 4.25 -22.13
CA GLN A 10 -6.26 5.53 -21.55
C GLN A 10 -6.69 5.57 -20.10
N LYS A 11 -5.82 5.08 -19.20
CA LYS A 11 -5.97 5.30 -17.77
C LYS A 11 -5.55 6.75 -17.48
N PRO A 12 -6.34 7.53 -16.73
CA PRO A 12 -5.92 8.86 -16.33
C PRO A 12 -4.59 8.78 -15.58
N PRO A 13 -3.69 9.77 -15.76
CA PRO A 13 -2.43 9.80 -15.05
C PRO A 13 -2.68 9.80 -13.55
N THR A 14 -1.86 9.05 -12.82
CA THR A 14 -1.92 9.01 -11.36
C THR A 14 -1.29 10.29 -10.80
N ASP A 15 -1.91 10.88 -9.77
CA ASP A 15 -1.35 12.05 -9.08
C ASP A 15 0.05 11.72 -8.52
N PRO A 16 1.11 12.48 -8.87
CA PRO A 16 2.45 12.23 -8.35
C PRO A 16 2.53 12.35 -6.82
N ARG A 17 1.72 13.21 -6.19
CA ARG A 17 1.70 13.38 -4.72
C ARG A 17 1.22 12.11 -4.02
N LEU A 18 0.25 11.42 -4.62
CA LEU A 18 -0.20 10.11 -4.15
C LEU A 18 0.93 9.08 -4.20
N LEU A 19 1.67 9.02 -5.30
CA LEU A 19 2.79 8.09 -5.44
C LEU A 19 3.90 8.39 -4.42
N THR A 20 4.21 9.67 -4.20
CA THR A 20 5.18 10.11 -3.18
C THR A 20 4.73 9.72 -1.77
N LEU A 21 3.45 9.96 -1.41
CA LEU A 21 2.91 9.56 -0.11
C LEU A 21 3.05 8.05 0.10
N LEU A 22 2.62 7.24 -0.87
CA LEU A 22 2.71 5.79 -0.79
C LEU A 22 4.16 5.31 -0.66
N GLY A 23 5.09 5.90 -1.42
CA GLY A 23 6.52 5.62 -1.32
C GLY A 23 7.04 5.92 0.08
N HIS A 24 6.72 7.09 0.62
CA HIS A 24 7.16 7.51 1.95
C HIS A 24 6.64 6.60 3.07
N ILE A 25 5.36 6.19 3.01
CA ILE A 25 4.80 5.23 3.97
C ILE A 25 5.49 3.88 3.83
N ALA A 26 5.75 3.41 2.60
CA ALA A 26 6.41 2.13 2.35
C ALA A 26 7.84 2.09 2.90
N GLU A 27 8.60 3.18 2.75
CA GLU A 27 9.94 3.36 3.31
C GLU A 27 9.91 3.43 4.85
N SER A 28 8.85 4.01 5.42
CA SER A 28 8.61 4.09 6.87
C SER A 28 8.09 2.77 7.46
N SER A 29 8.61 1.62 7.01
CA SER A 29 8.14 0.28 7.42
C SER A 29 6.65 0.02 7.16
N GLY A 30 6.05 0.75 6.22
CA GLY A 30 4.64 0.63 5.86
C GLY A 30 3.68 1.39 6.77
N ARG A 31 4.15 2.21 7.70
CA ARG A 31 3.32 3.02 8.61
C ARG A 31 3.88 4.42 8.77
N LEU A 32 2.99 5.39 8.93
CA LEU A 32 3.34 6.77 9.23
C LEU A 32 2.46 7.23 10.39
N CYS A 33 3.08 7.69 11.47
CA CYS A 33 2.38 8.33 12.58
C CYS A 33 2.31 9.82 12.30
N LEU A 34 1.11 10.38 12.33
CA LEU A 34 0.86 11.81 12.21
C LEU A 34 0.33 12.34 13.52
N SER A 35 0.80 13.53 13.88
CA SER A 35 0.14 14.38 14.87
C SER A 35 -1.26 14.82 14.37
N GLU A 36 -2.04 15.40 15.27
CA GLU A 36 -3.37 15.95 14.94
C GLU A 36 -3.30 17.00 13.84
N ASP A 37 -2.44 18.02 14.01
CA ASP A 37 -2.25 19.09 13.01
C ASP A 37 -1.82 18.54 11.64
N GLU A 38 -0.90 17.57 11.62
CA GLU A 38 -0.44 16.93 10.38
C GLU A 38 -1.56 16.11 9.71
N TYR A 39 -2.39 15.44 10.52
CA TYR A 39 -3.50 14.67 10.01
C TYR A 39 -4.59 15.57 9.44
N GLU A 40 -5.00 16.62 10.17
CA GLU A 40 -6.00 17.59 9.71
C GLU A 40 -5.58 18.23 8.38
N PHE A 41 -4.32 18.67 8.27
CA PHE A 41 -3.79 19.22 7.02
C PHE A 41 -3.86 18.21 5.87
N LEU A 42 -3.51 16.94 6.12
CA LEU A 42 -3.50 15.91 5.09
C LEU A 42 -4.91 15.44 4.71
N GLU A 43 -5.86 15.47 5.65
CA GLU A 43 -7.25 15.08 5.44
C GLU A 43 -7.97 15.98 4.44
N GLU A 44 -7.60 17.26 4.37
CA GLU A 44 -8.14 18.22 3.39
C GLU A 44 -7.65 17.98 1.96
N GLU A 45 -6.55 17.22 1.79
CA GLU A 45 -5.95 16.99 0.49
C GLU A 45 -6.70 15.93 -0.33
N SER A 46 -7.12 16.32 -1.55
CA SER A 46 -7.89 15.43 -2.44
C SER A 46 -7.18 14.13 -2.80
N PHE A 47 -5.85 14.14 -2.93
CA PHE A 47 -5.08 12.93 -3.23
C PHE A 47 -5.07 11.93 -2.07
N PHE A 48 -5.12 12.44 -0.83
CA PHE A 48 -5.13 11.62 0.39
C PHE A 48 -6.50 10.96 0.58
N GLN A 49 -7.57 11.74 0.42
CA GLN A 49 -8.94 11.22 0.39
C GLN A 49 -9.13 10.16 -0.70
N ASP A 50 -8.56 10.38 -1.87
CA ASP A 50 -8.53 9.41 -2.96
C ASP A 50 -7.80 8.12 -2.60
N ALA A 51 -6.68 8.23 -1.88
CA ALA A 51 -5.90 7.09 -1.42
C ALA A 51 -6.73 6.19 -0.48
N ALA A 52 -7.40 6.80 0.48
CA ALA A 52 -8.28 6.10 1.43
C ALA A 52 -9.47 5.46 0.69
N ARG A 53 -10.17 6.23 -0.16
CA ARG A 53 -11.32 5.74 -0.95
C ARG A 53 -10.97 4.57 -1.87
N LYS A 54 -9.77 4.58 -2.45
CA LYS A 54 -9.25 3.50 -3.32
C LYS A 54 -8.58 2.37 -2.55
N ASN A 55 -8.66 2.37 -1.21
CA ASN A 55 -8.09 1.36 -0.32
C ASN A 55 -6.58 1.16 -0.52
N LEU A 56 -5.87 2.24 -0.86
CA LEU A 56 -4.41 2.24 -1.01
C LEU A 56 -3.70 2.43 0.34
N ILE A 57 -4.38 3.09 1.27
CA ILE A 57 -3.96 3.28 2.65
C ILE A 57 -5.12 2.92 3.59
N SER A 58 -4.78 2.58 4.84
CA SER A 58 -5.71 2.45 5.97
C SER A 58 -5.35 3.50 7.01
N ILE A 59 -6.35 4.12 7.62
CA ILE A 59 -6.19 5.17 8.62
C ILE A 59 -6.73 4.64 9.95
N ASP A 60 -5.91 4.69 11.00
CA ASP A 60 -6.30 4.40 12.37
C ASP A 60 -6.25 5.71 13.16
N HIS A 61 -7.42 6.21 13.54
CA HIS A 61 -7.53 7.50 14.22
C HIS A 61 -7.23 7.33 15.70
N GLY A 62 -6.58 8.33 16.28
CA GLY A 62 -6.46 8.44 17.73
C GLY A 62 -7.84 8.42 18.41
N GLY A 63 -7.90 7.76 19.57
CA GLY A 63 -9.12 7.68 20.39
C GLY A 63 -9.08 8.61 21.59
N GLU A 64 -9.73 8.18 22.67
CA GLU A 64 -9.78 8.93 23.94
C GLU A 64 -8.40 9.25 24.54
N TRP A 65 -7.37 8.45 24.24
CA TRP A 65 -6.06 8.51 24.89
C TRP A 65 -4.94 9.07 24.00
N SER A 66 -5.24 9.44 22.75
CA SER A 66 -4.24 9.93 21.80
C SER A 66 -4.90 10.78 20.73
N SER A 67 -4.30 11.90 20.35
CA SER A 67 -4.69 12.65 19.14
C SER A 67 -3.77 12.32 17.96
N GLY A 68 -4.24 12.61 16.74
CA GLY A 68 -3.55 12.26 15.49
C GLY A 68 -4.04 10.97 14.84
N ALA A 69 -3.23 10.41 13.95
CA ALA A 69 -3.58 9.20 13.21
C ALA A 69 -2.35 8.36 12.82
N VAL A 70 -2.55 7.06 12.69
CA VAL A 70 -1.58 6.14 12.08
C VAL A 70 -2.07 5.75 10.69
N ILE A 71 -1.28 6.06 9.68
CA ILE A 71 -1.55 5.71 8.29
C ILE A 71 -0.71 4.48 7.93
N ALA A 72 -1.35 3.41 7.48
CA ALA A 72 -0.70 2.21 6.99
C ALA A 72 -0.88 2.05 5.48
N ILE A 73 0.17 1.64 4.76
CA ILE A 73 0.04 1.29 3.35
C ILE A 73 -0.58 -0.10 3.21
N THR A 74 -1.60 -0.23 2.37
CA THR A 74 -2.24 -1.53 2.11
C THR A 74 -1.45 -2.34 1.09
N ARG A 75 -1.82 -3.61 0.91
CA ARG A 75 -1.32 -4.42 -0.21
C ARG A 75 -1.60 -3.77 -1.57
N GLN A 76 -2.75 -3.13 -1.75
CA GLN A 76 -3.08 -2.45 -3.00
C GLN A 76 -2.21 -1.21 -3.23
N GLY A 77 -1.98 -0.41 -2.18
CA GLY A 77 -1.04 0.72 -2.23
C GLY A 77 0.37 0.28 -2.62
N ARG A 78 0.86 -0.81 -2.01
CA ARG A 78 2.16 -1.41 -2.34
C ARG A 78 2.28 -1.86 -3.79
N LEU A 79 1.26 -2.54 -4.32
CA LEU A 79 1.24 -2.96 -5.72
C LEU A 79 1.24 -1.77 -6.67
N MET A 80 0.59 -0.67 -6.30
CA MET A 80 0.50 0.53 -7.12
C MET A 80 1.84 1.22 -7.32
N ILE A 81 2.72 1.20 -6.31
CA ILE A 81 4.08 1.76 -6.39
C ILE A 81 5.14 0.72 -6.77
N GLY A 82 4.75 -0.52 -7.06
CA GLY A 82 5.69 -1.60 -7.38
C GLY A 82 6.59 -2.01 -6.21
N TYR A 83 6.16 -1.77 -4.96
CA TYR A 83 6.91 -2.05 -3.74
C TYR A 83 6.21 -3.15 -2.91
N PRO A 84 6.27 -4.42 -3.37
CA PRO A 84 5.57 -5.51 -2.70
C PRO A 84 6.03 -5.64 -1.24
N GLU A 85 5.14 -6.13 -0.38
CA GLU A 85 5.43 -6.35 1.03
C GLU A 85 6.67 -7.25 1.15
N PRO A 86 7.64 -6.93 2.02
CA PRO A 86 8.79 -7.81 2.25
C PRO A 86 8.25 -9.20 2.62
N GLU A 87 8.71 -10.24 1.92
CA GLU A 87 8.25 -11.61 2.18
C GLU A 87 8.51 -11.91 3.66
N ASN A 88 7.45 -12.08 4.45
CA ASN A 88 7.57 -12.53 5.82
C ASN A 88 8.36 -13.84 5.82
N ILE A 89 9.55 -13.80 6.42
CA ILE A 89 10.47 -14.93 6.53
C ILE A 89 9.72 -16.18 7.06
N TRP A 90 8.74 -15.96 7.93
CA TRP A 90 7.82 -16.99 8.43
C TRP A 90 6.97 -17.68 7.36
N LYS A 91 6.39 -16.94 6.40
CA LYS A 91 5.66 -17.55 5.26
C LYS A 91 6.60 -18.36 4.37
N ARG A 92 7.84 -17.90 4.21
CA ARG A 92 8.87 -18.62 3.44
C ARG A 92 9.29 -19.92 4.15
N LEU A 93 9.39 -19.88 5.48
CA LEU A 93 9.65 -21.06 6.31
C LEU A 93 8.47 -22.05 6.30
N GLU A 94 7.23 -21.60 6.40
CA GLU A 94 6.04 -22.48 6.30
C GLU A 94 5.98 -23.25 4.97
N VAL A 95 6.33 -22.60 3.86
CA VAL A 95 6.41 -23.26 2.54
C VAL A 95 7.52 -24.32 2.50
N LEU A 96 8.67 -24.06 3.14
CA LEU A 96 9.75 -25.04 3.26
C LEU A 96 9.37 -26.22 4.16
N PHE A 97 8.69 -25.98 5.27
CA PHE A 97 8.21 -27.04 6.17
C PHE A 97 7.13 -27.91 5.51
N ARG A 98 6.17 -27.32 4.77
CA ARG A 98 5.17 -28.09 4.00
C ARG A 98 5.78 -28.99 2.93
N ARG A 99 6.86 -28.55 2.26
CA ARG A 99 7.57 -29.39 1.29
C ARG A 99 8.30 -30.57 1.94
N ARG A 100 8.66 -30.47 3.22
CA ARG A 100 9.38 -31.54 3.94
C ARG A 100 8.46 -32.63 4.46
N THR A 101 7.19 -32.33 4.75
CA THR A 101 6.21 -33.31 5.25
C THR A 101 5.42 -34.04 4.16
N GLY A 102 5.49 -33.59 2.90
CA GLY A 102 4.75 -34.16 1.77
C GLY A 102 5.49 -35.23 0.96
N GLY A 103 6.65 -35.72 1.43
CA GLY A 103 7.42 -36.76 0.77
C GLY A 103 7.30 -38.10 1.50
N ALA A 104 6.10 -38.68 1.51
CA ALA A 104 5.87 -40.06 1.91
C ALA A 104 4.85 -40.69 0.96
N ASP A 105 5.22 -40.77 -0.32
CA ASP A 105 4.73 -41.85 -1.18
C ASP A 105 5.81 -42.94 -1.15
N GLY A 106 5.46 -44.05 -0.50
CA GLY A 106 6.26 -45.26 -0.33
C GLY A 106 5.44 -46.27 0.46
#